data_AF-A0A371GQP9-F1
#
_entry.id   AF-A0A371GQP9-F1
#
_cell.length_a   1.000
_cell.length_b   1.000
_cell.length_c   1.000
_cell.angle_alpha   90.00
_cell.angle_beta   90.00
_cell.angle_gamma   90.00
#
_symmetry.space_group_name_H-M   'P 1'
#
loop_
_entity.id
_entity.type
_entity.pdbx_description
1 polymer ?
#
loop_
_entity_poly.entity_id
_entity_poly.type
_entity_poly.pdbx_seq_one_letter_code
_entity_poly.pdbx_strand_id
1 'polypeptide(L)'
;MEAEKRHRKAEARYMDDLKAAGKKEDELCRQLIAVKVIVEKLGGTIDETAIPLNFREVVIESFDGTQDPHTHLQAFQTQMYISGGNDRMSCKLFPGTMRGVAMNWLAIVPPRSIRSFNDIAISFASQFAANKVKCLEVTDLFDIRQDKGETLKSYLTRFNNATVKVNDPDKKFFMKAFQKGMRVDNSTTP
;
A
#
# COMPACT_ATOMS: atom_id res chain seq x y z
N MET A 1 -16.19 -46.58 -0.01
CA MET A 1 -16.75 -45.43 0.73
C MET A 1 -15.71 -44.35 1.08
N GLU A 2 -14.65 -44.61 1.86
CA GLU A 2 -13.72 -43.54 2.26
C GLU A 2 -12.79 -43.06 1.13
N ALA A 3 -12.31 -43.98 0.29
CA ALA A 3 -11.52 -43.65 -0.90
C ALA A 3 -12.30 -42.80 -1.91
N GLU A 4 -13.56 -43.13 -2.16
CA GLU A 4 -14.44 -42.36 -3.06
C GLU A 4 -14.77 -40.96 -2.51
N LYS A 5 -14.86 -40.83 -1.18
CA LYS A 5 -15.05 -39.53 -0.53
C LYS A 5 -13.79 -38.66 -0.66
N ARG A 6 -12.60 -39.26 -0.57
CA ARG A 6 -11.32 -38.58 -0.80
C ARG A 6 -11.16 -38.16 -2.27
N HIS A 7 -11.56 -39.04 -3.20
CA HIS A 7 -11.56 -38.74 -4.64
C HIS A 7 -12.46 -37.55 -4.96
N ARG A 8 -13.74 -37.58 -4.53
CA ARG A 8 -14.67 -36.46 -4.73
C ARG A 8 -14.18 -35.15 -4.13
N LYS A 9 -13.50 -35.21 -2.98
CA LYS A 9 -12.90 -34.02 -2.35
C LYS A 9 -11.71 -33.48 -3.15
N ALA A 10 -10.90 -34.35 -3.75
CA ALA A 10 -9.80 -33.97 -4.62
C ALA A 10 -10.30 -33.34 -5.93
N GLU A 11 -11.34 -33.91 -6.53
CA GLU A 11 -11.99 -33.34 -7.73
C GLU A 11 -12.61 -31.97 -7.46
N ALA A 12 -13.30 -31.79 -6.33
CA ALA A 12 -13.86 -30.50 -5.95
C ALA A 12 -12.76 -29.42 -5.79
N ARG A 13 -11.64 -29.76 -5.12
CA ARG A 13 -10.49 -28.87 -4.98
C ARG A 13 -9.88 -28.50 -6.34
N TYR A 14 -9.71 -29.48 -7.22
CA TYR A 14 -9.20 -29.25 -8.56
C TYR A 14 -10.10 -28.31 -9.37
N MET A 15 -11.42 -28.45 -9.23
CA MET A 15 -12.39 -27.56 -9.88
C MET A 15 -12.38 -26.15 -9.29
N ASP A 16 -12.25 -26.02 -7.98
CA ASP A 16 -12.10 -24.71 -7.33
C ASP A 16 -10.80 -24.01 -7.78
N ASP A 17 -9.70 -24.76 -7.89
CA ASP A 17 -8.40 -24.26 -8.35
C ASP A 17 -8.46 -23.78 -9.81
N LEU A 18 -9.10 -24.56 -10.70
CA LEU A 18 -9.31 -24.16 -12.10
C LEU A 18 -10.20 -22.92 -12.21
N LYS A 19 -11.26 -22.83 -11.40
CA LYS A 19 -12.13 -21.65 -11.36
C LYS A 19 -11.38 -20.42 -10.82
N ALA A 20 -10.51 -20.61 -9.82
CA ALA A 20 -9.66 -19.55 -9.29
C ALA A 20 -8.62 -19.09 -10.32
N ALA A 21 -8.04 -20.02 -11.08
CA ALA A 21 -7.10 -19.72 -12.16
C ALA A 21 -7.79 -18.93 -13.29
N GLY A 22 -8.95 -19.37 -13.76
CA GLY A 22 -9.72 -18.65 -14.79
C GLY A 22 -10.10 -17.23 -14.34
N LYS A 23 -10.55 -17.06 -13.09
CA LYS A 23 -10.81 -15.72 -12.53
C LYS A 23 -9.55 -14.83 -12.48
N LYS A 24 -8.38 -15.41 -12.20
CA LYS A 24 -7.10 -14.67 -12.20
C LYS A 24 -6.72 -14.25 -13.62
N GLU A 25 -6.94 -15.11 -14.61
CA GLU A 25 -6.66 -14.83 -16.02
C GLU A 25 -7.60 -13.75 -16.57
N ASP A 26 -8.91 -13.85 -16.30
CA ASP A 26 -9.89 -12.81 -16.67
C ASP A 26 -9.55 -11.45 -16.06
N GLU A 27 -9.14 -11.46 -14.79
CA GLU A 27 -8.73 -10.25 -14.09
C GLU A 27 -7.44 -9.67 -14.68
N LEU A 28 -6.49 -10.51 -15.05
CA LEU A 28 -5.27 -10.09 -15.75
C LEU A 28 -5.60 -9.48 -17.11
N CYS A 29 -6.50 -10.09 -17.89
CA CYS A 29 -6.95 -9.55 -19.18
C CYS A 29 -7.67 -8.20 -19.02
N ARG A 30 -8.56 -8.07 -18.03
CA ARG A 30 -9.21 -6.79 -17.71
C ARG A 30 -8.20 -5.71 -17.32
N GLN A 31 -7.24 -6.07 -16.47
CA GLN A 31 -6.16 -5.16 -16.06
C GLN A 31 -5.29 -4.76 -17.26
N LEU A 32 -4.92 -5.69 -18.13
CA LEU A 32 -4.13 -5.41 -19.33
C LEU A 32 -4.86 -4.48 -20.29
N ILE A 33 -6.16 -4.69 -20.51
CA ILE A 33 -6.99 -3.81 -21.34
C ILE A 33 -7.09 -2.41 -20.71
N ALA A 34 -7.33 -2.33 -19.40
CA ALA A 34 -7.39 -1.07 -18.69
C ALA A 34 -6.05 -0.32 -18.78
N VAL A 35 -4.94 -0.97 -18.47
CA VAL A 35 -3.59 -0.39 -18.57
C VAL A 35 -3.31 0.08 -20.00
N LYS A 36 -3.65 -0.71 -21.02
CA LYS A 36 -3.48 -0.32 -22.42
C LYS A 36 -4.28 0.94 -22.78
N VAL A 37 -5.56 0.98 -22.41
CA VAL A 37 -6.43 2.16 -22.62
C VAL A 37 -5.92 3.38 -21.85
N ILE A 38 -5.38 3.17 -20.65
CA ILE A 38 -4.78 4.23 -19.84
C ILE A 38 -3.50 4.75 -20.53
N VAL A 39 -2.58 3.88 -20.94
CA VAL A 39 -1.35 4.26 -21.66
C VAL A 39 -1.68 5.03 -22.95
N GLU A 40 -2.69 4.61 -23.70
CA GLU A 40 -3.19 5.32 -24.89
C GLU A 40 -3.79 6.70 -24.54
N LYS A 41 -4.51 6.83 -23.41
CA LYS A 41 -5.09 8.10 -22.90
C LYS A 41 -4.04 9.08 -22.35
N LEU A 42 -2.90 8.59 -21.85
CA LEU A 42 -1.81 9.41 -21.30
C LEU A 42 -1.04 10.18 -22.40
N GLY A 43 -1.24 9.85 -23.68
CA GLY A 43 -0.90 10.69 -24.82
C GLY A 43 0.38 10.29 -25.57
N GLY A 44 0.21 10.06 -26.88
CA GLY A 44 1.17 10.00 -28.00
C GLY A 44 2.64 9.69 -27.68
N THR A 45 3.38 10.66 -27.12
CA THR A 45 4.83 10.52 -26.97
C THR A 45 5.26 9.50 -25.89
N ILE A 46 4.42 9.22 -24.88
CA ILE A 46 4.76 8.27 -23.78
C ILE A 46 4.71 6.83 -24.30
N ASP A 47 3.82 6.58 -25.25
CA ASP A 47 3.65 5.29 -25.90
C ASP A 47 4.93 4.88 -26.67
N GLU A 48 5.56 5.84 -27.37
CA GLU A 48 6.80 5.66 -28.15
C GLU A 48 8.05 5.35 -27.31
N THR A 49 7.97 5.44 -25.98
CA THR A 49 9.10 5.04 -25.11
C THR A 49 9.31 3.54 -25.21
N ALA A 50 10.38 3.15 -25.90
CA ALA A 50 10.89 1.79 -25.82
C ALA A 50 11.40 1.54 -24.40
N ILE A 51 10.83 0.54 -23.74
CA ILE A 51 11.42 -0.01 -22.52
C ILE A 51 12.60 -0.86 -22.99
N PRO A 52 13.85 -0.57 -22.56
CA PRO A 52 15.01 -1.36 -22.96
C PRO A 52 14.81 -2.83 -22.59
N LEU A 53 15.27 -3.76 -23.45
CA LEU A 53 15.15 -5.20 -23.20
C LEU A 53 15.84 -5.65 -21.90
N ASN A 54 16.87 -4.91 -21.46
CA ASN A 54 17.60 -5.13 -20.22
C ASN A 54 17.02 -4.34 -19.03
N PHE A 55 15.87 -3.69 -19.20
CA PHE A 55 15.23 -2.98 -18.11
C PHE A 55 14.75 -3.97 -17.05
N ARG A 56 15.16 -3.73 -15.81
CA ARG A 56 14.76 -4.58 -14.69
C ARG A 56 13.28 -4.37 -14.41
N GLU A 57 12.54 -5.47 -14.31
CA GLU A 57 11.11 -5.43 -14.00
C GLU A 57 10.85 -4.66 -12.69
N VAL A 58 9.80 -3.83 -12.71
CA VAL A 58 9.34 -3.10 -11.53
C VAL A 58 8.53 -4.05 -10.67
N VAL A 59 9.18 -4.66 -9.68
CA VAL A 59 8.54 -5.55 -8.72
C VAL A 59 8.29 -4.78 -7.43
N ILE A 60 7.05 -4.33 -7.24
CA ILE A 60 6.56 -3.74 -5.99
C ILE A 60 5.20 -4.35 -5.64
N GLU A 61 4.79 -4.21 -4.36
CA GLU A 61 3.45 -4.61 -3.94
C GLU A 61 2.38 -3.82 -4.72
N SER A 62 1.34 -4.49 -5.20
CA SER A 62 0.26 -3.83 -5.93
C SER A 62 -0.59 -2.97 -5.01
N PHE A 63 -0.89 -1.73 -5.43
CA PHE A 63 -1.75 -0.82 -4.68
C PHE A 63 -3.22 -1.10 -4.98
N ASP A 64 -3.99 -1.49 -3.98
CA ASP A 64 -5.42 -1.80 -4.13
C ASP A 64 -6.35 -0.66 -3.70
N GLY A 65 -5.77 0.39 -3.11
CA GLY A 65 -6.50 1.52 -2.53
C GLY A 65 -6.71 1.41 -1.03
N THR A 66 -6.00 0.53 -0.32
CA THR A 66 -6.03 0.47 1.16
C THR A 66 -4.71 0.90 1.81
N GLN A 67 -3.61 0.85 1.05
CA GLN A 67 -2.28 1.20 1.55
C GLN A 67 -2.07 2.73 1.59
N ASP A 68 -0.99 3.17 2.25
CA ASP A 68 -0.57 4.57 2.22
C ASP A 68 -0.08 4.95 0.81
N PRO A 69 -0.67 5.97 0.16
CA PRO A 69 -0.26 6.35 -1.19
C PRO A 69 1.19 6.88 -1.26
N HIS A 70 1.70 7.53 -0.21
CA HIS A 70 3.07 8.05 -0.20
C HIS A 70 4.09 6.92 -0.10
N THR A 71 3.82 5.91 0.72
CA THR A 71 4.67 4.71 0.80
C THR A 71 4.73 3.99 -0.54
N HIS A 72 3.59 3.85 -1.24
CA HIS A 72 3.56 3.25 -2.57
C HIS A 72 4.36 4.04 -3.61
N LEU A 73 4.17 5.37 -3.65
CA LEU A 73 4.93 6.27 -4.54
C LEU A 73 6.44 6.16 -4.29
N GLN A 74 6.85 6.14 -3.02
CA GLN A 74 8.26 6.02 -2.64
C GLN A 74 8.86 4.68 -3.07
N ALA A 75 8.14 3.57 -2.84
CA ALA A 75 8.58 2.24 -3.25
C ALA A 75 8.75 2.16 -4.77
N PHE A 76 7.77 2.66 -5.52
CA PHE A 76 7.83 2.73 -6.98
C PHE A 76 9.01 3.57 -7.48
N GLN A 77 9.19 4.79 -6.98
CA GLN A 77 10.28 5.66 -7.40
C GLN A 77 11.67 5.07 -7.08
N THR A 78 11.80 4.41 -5.93
CA THR A 78 13.03 3.71 -5.56
C THR A 78 13.35 2.59 -6.56
N GLN A 79 12.34 1.79 -6.93
CA GLN A 79 12.52 0.72 -7.90
C GLN A 79 12.82 1.25 -9.31
N MET A 80 12.20 2.36 -9.71
CA MET A 80 12.49 3.04 -10.97
C MET A 80 13.92 3.56 -11.01
N TYR A 81 14.41 4.16 -9.93
CA TYR A 81 15.80 4.60 -9.81
C TYR A 81 16.79 3.44 -9.95
N ILE A 82 16.56 2.34 -9.22
CA ILE A 82 17.41 1.13 -9.28
C ILE A 82 17.43 0.53 -10.69
N SER A 83 16.30 0.61 -11.41
CA SER A 83 16.15 0.04 -12.75
C SER A 83 16.64 0.98 -13.86
N GLY A 84 17.15 2.17 -13.52
CA GLY A 84 17.62 3.16 -14.49
C GLY A 84 16.49 3.83 -15.29
N GLY A 85 15.28 3.86 -14.73
CA GLY A 85 14.11 4.41 -15.39
C GLY A 85 14.06 5.95 -15.37
N ASN A 86 13.35 6.51 -16.34
CA ASN A 86 13.11 7.95 -16.46
C ASN A 86 11.62 8.30 -16.24
N ASP A 87 11.31 9.59 -16.19
CA ASP A 87 9.94 10.10 -15.95
C ASP A 87 8.90 9.51 -16.92
N ARG A 88 9.27 9.35 -18.19
CA ARG A 88 8.40 8.79 -19.23
C ARG A 88 8.10 7.31 -18.99
N MET A 89 9.11 6.54 -18.59
CA MET A 89 8.95 5.15 -18.16
C MET A 89 8.13 5.06 -16.88
N SER A 90 8.31 5.98 -15.95
CA SER A 90 7.54 6.04 -14.71
C SER A 90 6.05 6.24 -15.02
N CYS A 91 5.70 7.14 -15.94
CA CYS A 91 4.32 7.31 -16.40
C CYS A 91 3.74 6.03 -17.02
N LYS A 92 4.54 5.32 -17.83
CA LYS A 92 4.12 4.11 -18.54
C LYS A 92 3.93 2.92 -17.61
N LEU A 93 4.78 2.79 -16.58
CA LEU A 93 4.84 1.60 -15.73
C LEU A 93 4.00 1.72 -14.45
N PHE A 94 3.80 2.94 -13.93
CA PHE A 94 3.04 3.14 -12.69
C PHE A 94 1.61 2.56 -12.73
N PRO A 95 0.84 2.68 -13.84
CA PRO A 95 -0.48 2.05 -13.94
C PRO A 95 -0.47 0.54 -13.69
N GLY A 96 0.60 -0.15 -14.10
CA GLY A 96 0.75 -1.60 -13.90
C GLY A 96 0.93 -2.02 -12.44
N THR A 97 1.14 -1.06 -11.54
CA THR A 97 1.29 -1.32 -10.09
C THR A 97 -0.03 -1.23 -9.33
N MET A 98 -1.14 -0.92 -10.01
CA MET A 98 -2.45 -0.76 -9.38
C MET A 98 -3.33 -2.00 -9.55
N ARG A 99 -4.25 -2.18 -8.61
CA ARG A 99 -5.30 -3.21 -8.64
C ARG A 99 -6.60 -2.65 -8.03
N GLY A 100 -7.72 -3.31 -8.27
CA GLY A 100 -8.96 -3.07 -7.53
C GLY A 100 -9.47 -1.64 -7.70
N VAL A 101 -9.77 -0.97 -6.59
CA VAL A 101 -10.32 0.40 -6.59
C VAL A 101 -9.35 1.40 -7.23
N ALA A 102 -8.04 1.17 -7.09
CA ALA A 102 -7.03 2.03 -7.70
C ALA A 102 -7.02 1.97 -9.23
N MET A 103 -7.28 0.80 -9.82
CA MET A 103 -7.42 0.68 -11.28
C MET A 103 -8.66 1.40 -11.82
N ASN A 104 -9.77 1.39 -11.07
CA ASN A 104 -10.97 2.13 -11.44
C ASN A 104 -10.72 3.65 -11.45
N TRP A 105 -9.92 4.14 -10.50
CA TRP A 105 -9.52 5.55 -10.49
C TRP A 105 -8.73 5.93 -11.75
N LEU A 106 -7.76 5.11 -12.17
CA LEU A 106 -7.02 5.42 -13.40
C LEU A 106 -7.92 5.53 -14.64
N ALA A 107 -8.99 4.74 -14.70
CA ALA A 107 -9.93 4.76 -15.82
C ALA A 107 -10.71 6.09 -15.95
N ILE A 108 -10.92 6.79 -14.83
CA ILE A 108 -11.65 8.07 -14.75
C ILE A 108 -10.74 9.29 -14.86
N VAL A 109 -9.41 9.12 -14.86
CA VAL A 109 -8.48 10.23 -15.06
C VAL A 109 -8.70 10.83 -16.46
N PRO A 110 -8.85 12.17 -16.58
CA PRO A 110 -9.08 12.81 -17.87
C PRO A 110 -7.94 12.52 -18.86
N PRO A 111 -8.25 12.26 -20.15
CA PRO A 111 -7.22 12.11 -21.17
C PRO A 111 -6.31 13.35 -21.24
N ARG A 112 -5.02 13.15 -21.47
CA ARG A 112 -4.01 14.24 -21.61
C ARG A 112 -3.82 15.15 -20.39
N SER A 113 -4.38 14.81 -19.22
CA SER A 113 -4.15 15.57 -17.98
C SER A 113 -2.81 15.25 -17.32
N ILE A 114 -2.17 14.17 -17.73
CA ILE A 114 -0.89 13.70 -17.21
C ILE A 114 0.17 13.93 -18.30
N ARG A 115 1.19 14.73 -17.97
CA ARG A 115 2.32 15.03 -18.86
C ARG A 115 3.65 14.56 -18.28
N SER A 116 3.67 14.28 -16.98
CA SER A 116 4.83 13.84 -16.21
C SER A 116 4.42 12.87 -15.11
N PHE A 117 5.40 12.18 -14.51
CA PHE A 117 5.12 11.32 -13.36
C PHE A 117 4.65 12.15 -12.17
N ASN A 118 5.11 13.39 -12.06
CA ASN A 118 4.67 14.31 -11.02
C ASN A 118 3.16 14.59 -11.08
N ASP A 119 2.58 14.71 -12.28
CA ASP A 119 1.13 14.90 -12.44
C ASP A 119 0.35 13.67 -11.94
N ILE A 120 0.86 12.46 -12.23
CA ILE A 120 0.31 11.20 -11.69
C ILE A 120 0.39 11.20 -10.17
N ALA A 121 1.57 11.49 -9.61
CA ALA A 121 1.83 11.42 -8.19
C ALA A 121 0.92 12.37 -7.39
N ILE A 122 0.76 13.62 -7.86
CA ILE A 122 -0.12 14.60 -7.23
C ILE A 122 -1.59 14.15 -7.28
N SER A 123 -2.06 13.70 -8.45
CA SER A 123 -3.44 13.24 -8.63
C SER A 123 -3.73 11.99 -7.79
N PHE A 124 -2.80 11.04 -7.78
CA PHE A 124 -2.87 9.81 -6.99
C PHE A 124 -2.90 10.09 -5.49
N ALA A 125 -1.96 10.89 -4.98
CA ALA A 125 -1.91 11.25 -3.57
C ALA A 125 -3.17 11.99 -3.12
N SER A 126 -3.73 12.85 -3.98
CA SER A 126 -4.99 13.56 -3.71
C SER A 126 -6.18 12.62 -3.67
N GLN A 127 -6.29 11.69 -4.62
CA GLN A 127 -7.39 10.72 -4.68
C GLN A 127 -7.43 9.81 -3.46
N PHE A 128 -6.27 9.34 -3.02
CA PHE A 128 -6.14 8.36 -1.93
C PHE A 128 -5.70 9.00 -0.61
N ALA A 129 -5.85 10.32 -0.46
CA ALA A 129 -5.45 11.05 0.74
C ALA A 129 -6.09 10.50 2.03
N ALA A 130 -7.32 9.98 1.94
CA ALA A 130 -8.02 9.36 3.07
C ALA A 130 -7.37 8.04 3.55
N ASN A 131 -6.59 7.38 2.69
CA ASN A 131 -5.86 6.14 3.00
C ASN A 131 -4.46 6.39 3.53
N LYS A 132 -4.04 7.66 3.63
CA LYS A 132 -2.84 8.01 4.35
C LYS A 132 -2.95 7.39 5.74
N VAL A 133 -1.94 6.63 6.14
CA VAL A 133 -1.89 6.10 7.50
C VAL A 133 -1.99 7.31 8.41
N LYS A 134 -3.03 7.34 9.27
CA LYS A 134 -3.19 8.43 10.24
C LYS A 134 -1.89 8.52 11.02
N CYS A 135 -1.14 9.57 10.74
CA CYS A 135 -0.06 9.98 11.60
C CYS A 135 -0.73 10.36 12.92
N LEU A 136 -0.25 9.78 14.01
CA LEU A 136 -0.77 10.13 15.31
C LEU A 136 -0.34 11.56 15.62
N GLU A 137 -1.25 12.34 16.18
CA GLU A 137 -0.87 13.59 16.83
C GLU A 137 -0.20 13.25 18.16
N VAL A 138 0.64 14.16 18.65
CA VAL A 138 1.25 14.04 19.98
C VAL A 138 0.19 13.85 21.08
N THR A 139 -1.01 14.42 20.88
CA THR A 139 -2.16 14.26 21.78
C THR A 139 -2.67 12.82 21.85
N ASP A 140 -2.60 12.06 20.76
CA ASP A 140 -3.12 10.68 20.71
C ASP A 140 -2.28 9.73 21.58
N LEU A 141 -1.01 10.07 21.83
CA LEU A 141 -0.15 9.29 22.73
C LEU A 141 -0.62 9.34 24.18
N PHE A 142 -1.36 10.38 24.59
CA PHE A 142 -1.87 10.49 25.95
C PHE A 142 -3.02 9.53 26.25
N ASP A 143 -3.62 8.94 25.21
CA ASP A 143 -4.68 7.93 25.33
C ASP A 143 -4.12 6.52 25.45
N ILE A 144 -2.82 6.32 25.20
CA ILE A 144 -2.14 5.04 25.39
C ILE A 144 -1.81 4.86 26.86
N ARG A 145 -2.59 4.02 27.54
CA ARG A 145 -2.43 3.73 28.97
C ARG A 145 -2.09 2.26 29.17
N GLN A 146 -1.27 1.99 30.18
CA GLN A 146 -0.98 0.62 30.58
C GLN A 146 -2.25 -0.02 31.17
N ASP A 147 -2.67 -1.14 30.61
CA ASP A 147 -3.91 -1.82 30.99
C ASP A 147 -3.75 -2.65 32.29
N LYS A 148 -4.87 -3.06 32.90
CA LYS A 148 -4.84 -3.85 34.15
C LYS A 148 -4.33 -5.25 33.85
N GLY A 149 -3.17 -5.59 34.41
CA GLY A 149 -2.48 -6.86 34.14
C GLY A 149 -1.59 -6.83 32.90
N GLU A 150 -1.46 -5.70 32.21
CA GLU A 150 -0.50 -5.55 31.12
C GLU A 150 0.92 -5.39 31.66
N THR A 151 1.85 -6.18 31.12
CA THR A 151 3.27 -6.04 31.44
C THR A 151 3.85 -4.74 30.89
N LEU A 152 4.85 -4.18 31.57
CA LEU A 152 5.53 -2.97 31.10
C LEU A 152 6.11 -3.12 29.68
N LYS A 153 6.61 -4.31 29.34
CA LYS A 153 7.16 -4.63 28.01
C LYS A 153 6.09 -4.53 26.92
N SER A 154 4.89 -5.08 27.18
CA SER A 154 3.75 -4.99 26.26
C SER A 154 3.33 -3.53 26.03
N TYR A 155 3.18 -2.78 27.12
CA TYR A 155 2.85 -1.35 27.07
C TYR A 155 3.89 -0.56 26.27
N LEU A 156 5.18 -0.75 26.56
CA LEU A 156 6.26 -0.05 25.87
C LEU A 156 6.28 -0.37 24.37
N THR A 157 5.96 -1.60 24.00
CA THR A 157 5.85 -2.00 22.59
C THR A 157 4.73 -1.24 21.89
N ARG A 158 3.54 -1.15 22.51
CA ARG A 158 2.42 -0.37 21.96
C ARG A 158 2.74 1.12 21.88
N PHE A 159 3.31 1.69 22.94
CA PHE A 159 3.66 3.11 23.02
C PHE A 159 4.73 3.49 21.98
N ASN A 160 5.76 2.67 21.80
CA ASN A 160 6.80 2.90 20.78
C ASN A 160 6.24 2.79 19.35
N ASN A 161 5.40 1.79 19.09
CA ASN A 161 4.73 1.63 17.78
C ASN A 161 3.82 2.81 17.43
N ALA A 162 3.26 3.49 18.42
CA ALA A 162 2.50 4.72 18.23
C ALA A 162 3.42 5.92 18.02
N THR A 163 4.51 6.02 18.80
CA THR A 163 5.48 7.13 18.72
C THR A 163 6.11 7.24 17.33
N VAL A 164 6.43 6.12 16.68
CA VAL A 164 7.00 6.12 15.31
C VAL A 164 6.02 6.60 14.23
N LYS A 165 4.74 6.75 14.56
CA LYS A 165 3.70 7.24 13.63
C LYS A 165 3.41 8.73 13.83
N VAL A 166 4.10 9.43 14.73
CA VAL A 166 3.89 10.86 14.98
C VAL A 166 4.74 11.71 14.04
N ASN A 167 4.10 12.69 13.38
CA ASN A 167 4.76 13.54 12.35
C ASN A 167 5.80 14.51 12.92
N ASP A 168 5.63 14.95 14.17
CA ASP A 168 6.56 15.88 14.85
C ASP A 168 6.94 15.35 16.24
N PRO A 169 8.13 14.76 16.37
CA PRO A 169 8.56 14.14 17.62
C PRO A 169 9.10 15.17 18.62
N ASP A 170 8.22 15.94 19.26
CA ASP A 170 8.63 16.65 20.47
C ASP A 170 8.81 15.65 21.62
N LYS A 171 10.08 15.30 21.86
CA LYS A 171 10.54 14.39 22.92
C LYS A 171 9.97 14.76 24.29
N LYS A 172 9.74 16.05 24.57
CA LYS A 172 9.19 16.50 25.86
C LYS A 172 7.75 16.04 26.05
N PHE A 173 6.95 16.06 24.98
CA PHE A 173 5.58 15.56 25.06
C PHE A 173 5.51 14.03 25.08
N PHE A 174 6.42 13.33 24.39
CA PHE A 174 6.52 11.88 24.50
C PHE A 174 6.78 11.43 25.93
N MET A 175 7.72 12.07 26.62
CA MET A 175 8.00 11.76 28.02
C MET A 175 6.79 12.02 28.91
N LYS A 176 6.06 13.12 28.70
CA LYS A 176 4.83 13.42 29.44
C LYS A 176 3.71 12.42 29.16
N ALA A 177 3.49 12.05 27.90
CA ALA A 177 2.49 11.06 27.52
C ALA A 177 2.82 9.69 28.11
N PHE A 178 4.09 9.28 28.03
CA PHE A 178 4.58 8.03 28.62
C PHE A 178 4.34 7.99 30.14
N GLN A 179 4.75 9.05 30.86
CA GLN A 179 4.55 9.16 32.30
C GLN A 179 3.07 9.11 32.70
N LYS A 180 2.18 9.77 31.94
CA LYS A 180 0.73 9.75 32.19
C LYS A 180 0.11 8.37 31.90
N GLY A 181 0.64 7.65 30.93
CA GLY A 181 0.17 6.33 30.52
C GLY A 181 0.63 5.19 31.44
N MET A 182 1.74 5.36 32.16
CA MET A 182 2.22 4.37 33.13
C MET A 182 1.28 4.21 34.31
N ARG A 183 1.14 2.98 34.80
CA ARG A 183 0.54 2.74 36.12
C ARG A 183 1.60 3.02 37.19
N VAL A 184 1.27 3.91 38.12
CA VAL A 184 2.01 3.99 39.38
C VAL A 184 1.69 2.70 40.14
N ASP A 185 2.70 1.89 40.37
CA ASP A 185 2.54 0.73 41.23
C ASP A 185 2.35 1.24 42.67
N ASN A 186 1.13 1.10 43.21
CA ASN A 186 0.82 1.43 44.59
C ASN A 186 1.25 0.32 45.56
N SER A 187 2.19 -0.55 45.19
CA SER A 187 2.70 -1.62 46.05
C SER A 187 3.68 -1.16 47.14
N THR A 188 3.87 0.15 47.32
CA THR A 188 4.61 0.69 48.47
C THR A 188 3.72 1.61 49.31
N THR A 189 2.76 1.02 50.01
CA THR A 189 2.32 1.57 51.30
C THR A 189 3.18 0.94 52.39
N PRO A 190 3.84 1.75 53.24
CA PRO A 190 4.74 1.28 54.30
C PRO A 190 4.02 0.46 55.38
#